data_AF-A0A7C3X0B4-F1
#
_entry.id   AF-A0A7C3X0B4-F1
#
_cell.length_a   1.000
_cell.length_b   1.000
_cell.length_c   1.000
_cell.angle_alpha   90.00
_cell.angle_beta   90.00
_cell.angle_gamma   90.00
#
_symmetry.space_group_name_H-M   'P 1'
#
loop_
_entity.id
_entity.type
_entity.pdbx_description
1 polymer ?
#
loop_
_entity_poly.entity_id
_entity_poly.type
_entity_poly.pdbx_seq_one_letter_code
_entity_poly.pdbx_strand_id
1 'polypeptide(L)'
;MIKFFTCPPKPYPYILINVLHPKFSFLKYAEEVIIDSGIEIFRNPNVKDYPRDHLSKLIKVYLKAKAIMHQKPIYVTCPDYCDDYHPKSLWLNEKYTNIERTVDNVLKYTKEYPWMLITIQSHNKKPDSIRKCIELYREYGILEKFDYFALGNLCVEPDIELIYKTVKNARNQLKDKKIHVFGLKLNVLKKIFTLIDSFDSMAWTRPVDTSLNANYSCKTNKVF
;
A
#
# COMPACT_ATOMS: atom_id res chain seq x y z
N MET A 1 6.16 8.77 17.02
CA MET A 1 5.87 9.83 16.02
C MET A 1 5.34 9.13 14.76
N ILE A 2 4.22 9.60 14.21
CA ILE A 2 3.66 9.02 12.97
C ILE A 2 4.39 9.57 11.74
N LYS A 3 4.75 8.70 10.78
CA LYS A 3 5.40 9.11 9.53
C LYS A 3 4.37 9.35 8.43
N PHE A 4 4.47 10.47 7.74
CA PHE A 4 3.62 10.80 6.59
C PHE A 4 4.42 10.67 5.31
N PHE A 5 4.11 9.69 4.46
CA PHE A 5 4.76 9.47 3.17
C PHE A 5 4.04 10.21 2.04
N THR A 6 4.81 10.85 1.15
CA THR A 6 4.29 11.64 0.03
C THR A 6 5.39 11.93 -1.00
N CYS A 7 5.11 12.59 -2.13
CA CYS A 7 6.13 12.98 -3.12
C CYS A 7 6.06 14.48 -3.48
N PRO A 8 6.31 15.40 -2.52
CA PRO A 8 6.15 16.84 -2.73
C PRO A 8 7.22 17.39 -3.71
N PRO A 9 6.97 18.56 -4.34
CA PRO A 9 7.92 19.21 -5.24
C PRO A 9 9.07 19.92 -4.48
N LYS A 10 9.43 19.44 -3.28
CA LYS A 10 10.48 19.99 -2.42
C LYS A 10 11.11 18.89 -1.56
N PRO A 11 12.32 19.09 -0.99
CA PRO A 11 12.92 18.15 -0.05
C PRO A 11 11.97 17.75 1.07
N TYR A 12 11.91 16.45 1.37
CA TYR A 12 11.03 15.88 2.36
C TYR A 12 11.58 14.53 2.88
N PRO A 13 11.47 14.22 4.18
CA PRO A 13 12.13 13.05 4.76
C PRO A 13 11.47 11.71 4.41
N TYR A 14 10.16 11.67 4.13
CA TYR A 14 9.43 10.42 3.90
C TYR A 14 8.82 10.40 2.51
N ILE A 15 9.48 9.72 1.56
CA ILE A 15 9.08 9.76 0.15
C ILE A 15 8.30 8.51 -0.26
N LEU A 16 7.16 8.71 -0.93
CA LEU A 16 6.42 7.66 -1.62
C LEU A 16 6.78 7.66 -3.11
N ILE A 17 7.15 6.52 -3.67
CA ILE A 17 7.38 6.33 -5.11
C ILE A 17 6.34 5.34 -5.62
N ASN A 18 5.60 5.71 -6.66
CA ASN A 18 4.73 4.76 -7.35
C ASN A 18 5.48 4.09 -8.52
N VAL A 19 5.46 2.76 -8.61
CA VAL A 19 6.21 2.01 -9.64
C VAL A 19 5.71 2.26 -11.06
N LEU A 20 4.45 2.62 -11.27
CA LEU A 20 3.92 2.94 -12.60
C LEU A 20 4.48 4.26 -13.12
N HIS A 21 4.66 5.24 -12.22
CA HIS A 21 5.15 6.58 -12.53
C HIS A 21 6.26 7.01 -11.56
N PRO A 22 7.44 6.35 -11.59
CA PRO A 22 8.45 6.53 -10.57
C PRO A 22 9.10 7.92 -10.66
N LYS A 23 9.09 8.65 -9.55
CA LYS A 23 9.77 9.94 -9.39
C LYS A 23 10.91 9.79 -8.41
N PHE A 24 12.09 10.22 -8.83
CA PHE A 24 13.32 10.16 -8.02
C PHE A 24 13.75 11.54 -7.49
N SER A 25 12.92 12.56 -7.75
CA SER A 25 13.15 13.92 -7.27
C SER A 25 13.28 13.93 -5.75
N PHE A 26 14.27 14.67 -5.26
CA PHE A 26 14.52 14.87 -3.83
C PHE A 26 14.89 13.64 -3.00
N LEU A 27 15.05 12.45 -3.59
CA LEU A 27 15.43 11.24 -2.85
C LEU A 27 16.74 11.35 -2.07
N LYS A 28 17.69 12.17 -2.55
CA LYS A 28 18.94 12.43 -1.82
C LYS A 28 18.70 13.04 -0.42
N TYR A 29 17.58 13.73 -0.23
CA TYR A 29 17.16 14.33 1.04
C TYR A 29 16.22 13.44 1.86
N ALA A 30 15.68 12.37 1.27
CA ALA A 30 14.79 11.45 1.99
C ALA A 30 15.57 10.73 3.09
N GLU A 31 14.90 10.45 4.21
CA GLU A 31 15.35 9.59 5.30
C GLU A 31 14.83 8.16 5.11
N GLU A 32 13.63 8.00 4.53
CA GLU A 32 12.98 6.72 4.30
C GLU A 32 12.07 6.77 3.08
N VAL A 33 11.99 5.67 2.34
CA VAL A 33 11.14 5.54 1.15
C VAL A 33 10.24 4.33 1.21
N ILE A 34 9.01 4.49 0.72
CA ILE A 34 8.13 3.40 0.33
C ILE A 34 7.96 3.43 -1.19
N ILE A 35 8.17 2.28 -1.83
CA ILE A 35 7.89 2.05 -3.25
C ILE A 35 6.57 1.28 -3.33
N ASP A 36 5.51 1.99 -3.70
CA ASP A 36 4.17 1.46 -3.94
C ASP A 36 4.18 0.49 -5.13
N SER A 37 3.47 -0.63 -4.95
CA SER A 37 3.33 -1.72 -5.92
C SER A 37 2.56 -1.30 -7.17
N GLY A 38 1.88 -0.15 -7.17
CA GLY A 38 1.14 0.32 -8.35
C GLY A 38 -0.17 -0.43 -8.53
N ILE A 39 -0.90 -0.67 -7.44
CA ILE A 39 -2.17 -1.40 -7.42
C ILE A 39 -3.26 -0.72 -8.29
N GLU A 40 -3.07 0.54 -8.69
CA GLU A 40 -4.02 1.25 -9.54
C GLU A 40 -4.20 0.66 -10.94
N ILE A 41 -3.34 -0.27 -11.39
CA ILE A 41 -3.58 -1.02 -12.65
C ILE A 41 -4.95 -1.72 -12.64
N PHE A 42 -5.42 -2.14 -11.45
CA PHE A 42 -6.70 -2.83 -11.27
C PHE A 42 -7.91 -1.90 -11.27
N ARG A 43 -7.71 -0.58 -11.44
CA ARG A 43 -8.83 0.32 -11.76
C ARG A 43 -9.48 -0.03 -13.09
N ASN A 44 -8.73 -0.61 -14.03
CA ASN A 44 -9.31 -1.22 -15.21
C ASN A 44 -9.85 -2.62 -14.84
N PRO A 45 -11.17 -2.85 -14.86
CA PRO A 45 -11.76 -4.11 -14.43
C PRO A 45 -11.38 -5.31 -15.31
N ASN A 46 -10.85 -5.06 -16.52
CA ASN A 46 -10.37 -6.10 -17.43
C ASN A 46 -8.97 -6.61 -17.07
N VAL A 47 -8.22 -5.88 -16.23
CA VAL A 47 -6.92 -6.31 -15.72
C VAL A 47 -7.16 -7.21 -14.51
N LYS A 48 -6.75 -8.48 -14.61
CA LYS A 48 -6.97 -9.50 -13.58
C LYS A 48 -5.70 -9.98 -12.88
N ASP A 49 -4.54 -9.52 -13.35
CA ASP A 49 -3.24 -9.86 -12.77
C ASP A 49 -2.21 -8.76 -13.10
N TYR A 50 -1.11 -8.74 -12.34
CA TYR A 50 0.04 -7.91 -12.64
C TYR A 50 0.72 -8.37 -13.94
N PRO A 51 1.33 -7.45 -14.72
CA PRO A 51 2.19 -7.82 -15.84
C PRO A 51 3.31 -8.78 -15.42
N ARG A 52 3.73 -9.67 -16.32
CA ARG A 52 4.75 -10.69 -16.02
C ARG A 52 6.08 -10.10 -15.53
N ASP A 53 6.43 -8.91 -16.00
CA ASP A 53 7.66 -8.18 -15.68
C ASP A 53 7.51 -7.19 -14.50
N HIS A 54 6.35 -7.17 -13.82
CA HIS A 54 6.04 -6.19 -12.79
C HIS A 54 7.01 -6.24 -11.60
N LEU A 55 7.36 -7.43 -11.13
CA LEU A 55 8.37 -7.61 -10.09
C LEU A 55 9.73 -7.04 -10.55
N SER A 56 10.16 -7.34 -11.77
CA SER A 56 11.40 -6.78 -12.32
C SER A 56 11.36 -5.26 -12.39
N LYS A 57 10.20 -4.66 -12.67
CA LYS A 57 10.00 -3.20 -12.64
C LYS A 57 10.16 -2.64 -11.23
N LEU A 58 9.56 -3.29 -10.21
CA LEU A 58 9.72 -2.93 -8.80
C LEU A 58 11.20 -2.97 -8.38
N ILE A 59 11.91 -4.05 -8.70
CA ILE A 59 13.32 -4.21 -8.35
C ILE A 59 14.19 -3.17 -9.07
N LYS A 60 13.91 -2.83 -10.34
CA LYS A 60 14.62 -1.74 -11.04
C LYS A 60 14.43 -0.39 -10.34
N VAL A 61 13.21 -0.07 -9.90
CA VAL A 61 12.95 1.17 -9.15
C VAL A 61 13.67 1.17 -7.80
N TYR A 62 13.65 0.04 -7.09
CA TYR A 62 14.39 -0.15 -5.84
C TYR A 62 15.89 0.06 -6.01
N LEU A 63 16.53 -0.58 -7.00
CA LEU A 63 17.97 -0.45 -7.24
C LEU A 63 18.36 1.00 -7.54
N LYS A 64 17.54 1.70 -8.32
CA LYS A 64 17.76 3.12 -8.61
C LYS A 64 17.60 4.00 -7.37
N ALA A 65 16.58 3.76 -6.55
CA ALA A 65 16.41 4.48 -5.28
C ALA A 65 17.57 4.20 -4.31
N LYS A 66 18.00 2.94 -4.21
CA LYS A 66 19.13 2.49 -3.38
C LYS A 66 20.44 3.15 -3.78
N ALA A 67 20.70 3.29 -5.07
CA ALA A 67 21.88 4.00 -5.57
C ALA A 67 21.94 5.48 -5.12
N ILE A 68 20.77 6.11 -4.94
CA ILE A 68 20.68 7.52 -4.51
C ILE A 68 20.68 7.65 -2.98
N MET A 69 20.06 6.72 -2.27
CA MET A 69 19.81 6.80 -0.83
C MET A 69 20.84 6.04 0.02
N HIS A 70 21.72 5.28 -0.62
CA HIS A 70 22.76 4.48 0.04
C HIS A 70 22.17 3.49 1.07
N GLN A 71 22.47 3.70 2.36
CA GLN A 71 22.09 2.79 3.46
C GLN A 71 20.74 3.15 4.10
N LYS A 72 20.07 4.20 3.64
CA LYS A 72 18.79 4.63 4.21
C LYS A 72 17.68 3.61 3.92
N PRO A 73 16.68 3.46 4.80
CA PRO A 73 15.61 2.48 4.62
C PRO A 73 14.78 2.72 3.34
N ILE A 74 14.57 1.65 2.57
CA ILE A 74 13.69 1.62 1.41
C ILE A 74 12.84 0.36 1.50
N TYR A 75 11.53 0.55 1.53
CA TYR A 75 10.55 -0.52 1.61
C TYR A 75 9.85 -0.65 0.26
N VAL A 76 9.90 -1.83 -0.35
CA VAL A 76 9.13 -2.12 -1.57
C VAL A 76 7.87 -2.87 -1.16
N THR A 77 6.72 -2.32 -1.51
CA THR A 77 5.42 -2.92 -1.24
C THR A 77 5.26 -4.21 -2.05
N CYS A 78 4.95 -5.30 -1.36
CA CYS A 78 4.62 -6.55 -2.03
C CYS A 78 3.38 -6.35 -2.93
N PRO A 79 3.39 -6.79 -4.20
CA PRO A 79 2.20 -6.74 -5.05
C PRO A 79 1.02 -7.48 -4.43
N ASP A 80 -0.13 -6.83 -4.39
CA ASP A 80 -1.35 -7.29 -3.72
C ASP A 80 -2.59 -7.15 -4.61
N TYR A 81 -3.71 -7.72 -4.18
CA TYR A 81 -4.95 -7.68 -4.94
C TYR A 81 -6.03 -6.95 -4.14
N CYS A 82 -6.47 -5.81 -4.68
CA CYS A 82 -7.51 -5.00 -4.08
C CYS A 82 -8.91 -5.62 -4.23
N ASP A 83 -9.84 -5.20 -3.37
CA ASP A 83 -11.27 -5.46 -3.53
C ASP A 83 -12.09 -4.16 -3.59
N ASP A 84 -11.44 -2.99 -3.48
CA ASP A 84 -12.10 -1.71 -3.26
C ASP A 84 -12.39 -0.90 -4.54
N TYR A 85 -11.64 -1.12 -5.63
CA TYR A 85 -11.96 -0.54 -6.94
C TYR A 85 -13.18 -1.20 -7.60
N HIS A 86 -13.19 -2.53 -7.65
CA HIS A 86 -14.24 -3.34 -8.28
C HIS A 86 -14.49 -4.57 -7.40
N PRO A 87 -15.47 -4.53 -6.47
CA PRO A 87 -15.70 -5.61 -5.53
C PRO A 87 -15.84 -6.98 -6.21
N LYS A 88 -15.13 -7.97 -5.68
CA LYS A 88 -15.03 -9.35 -6.17
C LYS A 88 -14.37 -9.54 -7.55
N SER A 89 -13.96 -8.48 -8.23
CA SER A 89 -13.42 -8.54 -9.60
C SER A 89 -12.11 -9.31 -9.72
N LEU A 90 -11.34 -9.40 -8.63
CA LEU A 90 -10.06 -10.13 -8.55
C LEU A 90 -10.17 -11.48 -7.83
N TRP A 91 -11.38 -11.88 -7.41
CA TRP A 91 -11.60 -13.19 -6.82
C TRP A 91 -11.54 -14.25 -7.93
N LEU A 92 -10.89 -15.38 -7.66
CA LEU A 92 -10.92 -16.52 -8.58
C LEU A 92 -12.19 -17.34 -8.37
N ASN A 93 -12.64 -17.44 -7.12
CA ASN A 93 -13.91 -18.02 -6.70
C ASN A 93 -14.21 -17.62 -5.25
N GLU A 94 -15.34 -18.06 -4.70
CA GLU A 94 -15.76 -17.72 -3.32
C GLU A 94 -14.84 -18.27 -2.22
N LYS A 95 -14.03 -19.31 -2.51
CA LYS A 95 -13.05 -19.85 -1.56
C LYS A 95 -11.68 -19.19 -1.69
N TYR A 96 -11.39 -18.61 -2.85
CA TYR A 96 -10.06 -18.10 -3.19
C TYR A 96 -10.20 -16.68 -3.78
N THR A 97 -10.10 -15.70 -2.90
CA THR A 97 -10.43 -14.29 -3.14
C THR A 97 -9.17 -13.45 -3.35
N ASN A 98 -9.33 -12.13 -3.39
CA ASN A 98 -8.20 -11.19 -3.38
C ASN A 98 -7.26 -11.36 -2.16
N ILE A 99 -7.78 -11.86 -1.02
CA ILE A 99 -6.98 -12.09 0.20
C ILE A 99 -5.99 -13.23 -0.04
N GLU A 100 -6.46 -14.40 -0.46
CA GLU A 100 -5.58 -15.55 -0.72
C GLU A 100 -4.55 -15.23 -1.80
N ARG A 101 -4.97 -14.56 -2.88
CA ARG A 101 -4.05 -14.11 -3.93
C ARG A 101 -2.97 -13.17 -3.40
N THR A 102 -3.33 -12.27 -2.47
CA THR A 102 -2.36 -11.36 -1.83
C THR A 102 -1.39 -12.13 -0.95
N VAL A 103 -1.89 -13.10 -0.18
CA VAL A 103 -1.05 -13.98 0.65
C VAL A 103 -0.08 -14.77 -0.22
N ASP A 104 -0.54 -15.35 -1.34
CA ASP A 104 0.31 -16.10 -2.26
C ASP A 104 1.43 -15.24 -2.85
N ASN A 105 1.14 -13.99 -3.24
CA ASN A 105 2.17 -13.05 -3.67
C ASN A 105 3.19 -12.76 -2.56
N VAL A 106 2.72 -12.52 -1.33
CA VAL A 106 3.61 -12.32 -0.18
C VAL A 106 4.49 -13.54 0.03
N LEU A 107 3.94 -14.75 0.08
CA LEU A 107 4.71 -15.98 0.26
C LEU A 107 5.70 -16.23 -0.87
N LYS A 108 5.33 -15.90 -2.11
CA LYS A 108 6.19 -16.04 -3.28
C LYS A 108 7.35 -15.06 -3.24
N TYR A 109 7.06 -13.77 -3.10
CA TYR A 109 8.08 -12.73 -3.27
C TYR A 109 8.98 -12.59 -2.06
N THR A 110 8.47 -12.81 -0.85
CA THR A 110 9.29 -12.71 0.37
C THR A 110 10.31 -13.84 0.54
N LYS A 111 10.13 -14.97 -0.16
CA LYS A 111 11.15 -16.02 -0.24
C LYS A 111 12.44 -15.53 -0.87
N GLU A 112 12.34 -14.71 -1.92
CA GLU A 112 13.48 -14.14 -2.65
C GLU A 112 13.88 -12.76 -2.11
N TYR A 113 12.91 -11.98 -1.64
CA TYR A 113 13.08 -10.61 -1.17
C TYR A 113 12.52 -10.45 0.26
N PRO A 114 13.22 -10.95 1.30
CA PRO A 114 12.73 -11.00 2.69
C PRO A 114 12.70 -9.64 3.41
N TRP A 115 12.81 -8.55 2.65
CA TRP A 115 12.82 -7.16 3.13
C TRP A 115 11.66 -6.34 2.56
N MET A 116 10.78 -6.95 1.76
CA MET A 116 9.59 -6.27 1.23
C MET A 116 8.60 -5.90 2.34
N LEU A 117 7.84 -4.84 2.10
CA LEU A 117 6.73 -4.40 2.95
C LEU A 117 5.51 -5.29 2.71
N ILE A 118 5.02 -5.91 3.78
CA ILE A 118 3.94 -6.90 3.71
C ILE A 118 2.60 -6.21 3.62
N THR A 119 1.87 -6.45 2.55
CA THR A 119 0.53 -5.90 2.32
C THR A 119 -0.53 -6.74 3.01
N ILE A 120 -1.50 -6.10 3.63
CA ILE A 120 -2.70 -6.71 4.18
C ILE A 120 -3.90 -6.20 3.40
N GLN A 121 -4.69 -7.13 2.89
CA GLN A 121 -5.91 -6.86 2.15
C GLN A 121 -7.14 -7.37 2.90
N SER A 122 -8.30 -6.85 2.53
CA SER A 122 -9.59 -7.26 3.08
C SER A 122 -10.66 -7.25 1.99
N HIS A 123 -11.82 -7.82 2.27
CA HIS A 123 -13.00 -7.72 1.40
C HIS A 123 -13.65 -6.34 1.51
N ASN A 124 -14.19 -5.84 0.40
CA ASN A 124 -14.81 -4.52 0.33
C ASN A 124 -15.87 -4.31 1.41
N LYS A 125 -15.79 -3.18 2.13
CA LYS A 125 -16.74 -2.78 3.19
C LYS A 125 -16.96 -3.83 4.28
N LYS A 126 -16.01 -4.76 4.48
CA LYS A 126 -16.05 -5.79 5.53
C LYS A 126 -14.83 -5.67 6.44
N PRO A 127 -14.81 -4.73 7.41
CA PRO A 127 -13.67 -4.48 8.30
C PRO A 127 -13.14 -5.72 9.01
N ASP A 128 -14.00 -6.68 9.30
CA ASP A 128 -13.62 -7.89 10.03
C ASP A 128 -12.85 -8.89 9.16
N SER A 129 -13.00 -8.83 7.84
CA SER A 129 -12.30 -9.72 6.90
C SER A 129 -10.78 -9.51 6.88
N ILE A 130 -10.28 -8.39 7.40
CA ILE A 130 -8.84 -8.16 7.58
C ILE A 130 -8.19 -9.21 8.48
N ARG A 131 -8.96 -9.77 9.44
CA ARG A 131 -8.49 -10.84 10.33
C ARG A 131 -8.07 -12.07 9.55
N LYS A 132 -8.81 -12.42 8.49
CA LYS A 132 -8.52 -13.56 7.63
C LYS A 132 -7.13 -13.47 7.00
N CYS A 133 -6.77 -12.30 6.46
CA CYS A 133 -5.44 -12.09 5.87
C CYS A 133 -4.32 -12.23 6.93
N ILE A 134 -4.54 -11.66 8.13
CA ILE A 134 -3.56 -11.72 9.23
C ILE A 134 -3.46 -13.14 9.81
N GLU A 135 -4.56 -13.88 9.89
CA GLU A 135 -4.57 -15.30 10.31
C GLU A 135 -3.78 -16.16 9.34
N LEU A 136 -3.98 -16.01 8.03
CA LEU A 136 -3.16 -16.70 7.03
C LEU A 136 -1.68 -16.35 7.18
N TYR A 137 -1.33 -15.08 7.41
CA TYR A 137 0.06 -14.70 7.69
C TYR A 137 0.63 -15.33 8.96
N ARG A 138 -0.18 -15.53 9.99
CA ARG A 138 0.23 -16.26 11.20
C ARG A 138 0.49 -17.72 10.89
N GLU A 139 -0.43 -18.37 10.17
CA GLU A 139 -0.32 -19.79 9.78
C GLU A 139 0.95 -20.07 8.95
N TYR A 140 1.32 -19.16 8.05
CA TYR A 140 2.51 -19.29 7.21
C TYR A 140 3.81 -18.74 7.82
N GLY A 141 3.78 -18.28 9.07
CA GLY A 141 4.98 -17.81 9.76
C GLY A 141 5.49 -16.45 9.27
N ILE A 142 4.62 -15.60 8.70
CA ILE A 142 4.96 -14.25 8.20
C ILE A 142 5.02 -13.24 9.35
N LEU A 143 4.18 -13.38 10.37
CA LEU A 143 4.14 -12.42 11.49
C LEU A 143 5.40 -12.48 12.37
N GLU A 144 6.12 -13.60 12.33
CA GLU A 144 7.36 -13.84 13.06
C GLU A 144 8.58 -13.30 12.31
N LYS A 145 8.47 -13.14 10.99
CA LYS A 145 9.59 -12.74 10.11
C LYS A 145 9.59 -11.25 9.79
N PHE A 146 8.44 -10.61 9.87
CA PHE A 146 8.25 -9.23 9.43
C PHE A 146 7.68 -8.36 10.54
N ASP A 147 8.21 -7.15 10.65
CA ASP A 147 7.78 -6.18 11.66
C ASP A 147 7.03 -4.97 11.08
N TYR A 148 6.81 -4.93 9.78
CA TYR A 148 6.16 -3.80 9.11
C TYR A 148 5.15 -4.28 8.07
N PHE A 149 3.90 -3.86 8.27
CA PHE A 149 2.76 -4.25 7.47
C PHE A 149 2.02 -3.03 6.95
N ALA A 150 1.40 -3.15 5.79
CA ALA A 150 0.69 -2.06 5.14
C ALA A 150 -0.74 -2.43 4.77
N LEU A 151 -1.72 -1.62 5.18
CA LEU A 151 -3.13 -1.84 4.86
C LEU A 151 -3.46 -1.23 3.50
N GLY A 152 -3.80 -2.09 2.53
CA GLY A 152 -4.03 -1.69 1.13
C GLY A 152 -5.49 -1.41 0.76
N ASN A 153 -6.46 -1.80 1.60
CA ASN A 153 -7.88 -1.86 1.24
C ASN A 153 -8.71 -0.62 1.62
N LEU A 154 -8.06 0.52 1.90
CA LEU A 154 -8.70 1.70 2.50
C LEU A 154 -8.58 2.97 1.63
N CYS A 155 -7.89 2.89 0.50
CA CYS A 155 -7.53 4.02 -0.36
C CYS A 155 -8.75 4.79 -0.89
N VAL A 156 -9.79 4.06 -1.32
CA VAL A 156 -11.01 4.64 -1.90
C VAL A 156 -12.17 4.76 -0.93
N GLU A 157 -12.08 4.17 0.26
CA GLU A 157 -13.17 4.12 1.24
C GLU A 157 -13.52 5.54 1.76
N PRO A 158 -14.77 6.01 1.61
CA PRO A 158 -15.20 7.27 2.20
C PRO A 158 -15.62 7.21 3.67
N ASP A 159 -16.04 6.06 4.17
CA ASP A 159 -16.60 5.92 5.50
C ASP A 159 -15.48 5.85 6.57
N ILE A 160 -15.44 6.88 7.40
CA ILE A 160 -14.47 7.05 8.49
C ILE A 160 -14.61 5.94 9.54
N GLU A 161 -15.83 5.49 9.83
CA GLU A 161 -16.08 4.41 10.79
C GLU A 161 -15.62 3.07 10.26
N LEU A 162 -15.85 2.79 8.97
CA LEU A 162 -15.32 1.59 8.31
C LEU A 162 -13.79 1.57 8.36
N ILE A 163 -13.13 2.70 8.04
CA ILE A 163 -11.67 2.80 8.12
C ILE A 163 -11.20 2.58 9.56
N TYR A 164 -11.79 3.28 10.54
CA TYR A 164 -11.42 3.12 11.94
C TYR A 164 -11.57 1.68 12.43
N LYS A 165 -12.70 1.02 12.15
CA LYS A 165 -12.94 -0.37 12.52
C LYS A 165 -11.91 -1.30 11.89
N THR A 166 -11.59 -1.11 10.61
CA THR A 166 -10.60 -1.93 9.89
C THR A 166 -9.21 -1.76 10.52
N VAL A 167 -8.77 -0.53 10.74
CA VAL A 167 -7.46 -0.23 11.35
C VAL A 167 -7.39 -0.75 12.79
N LYS A 168 -8.45 -0.58 13.57
CA LYS A 168 -8.54 -1.11 14.95
C LYS A 168 -8.45 -2.64 14.96
N ASN A 169 -9.15 -3.31 14.05
CA ASN A 169 -9.08 -4.76 13.91
C ASN A 169 -7.65 -5.23 13.57
N ALA A 170 -6.97 -4.56 12.65
CA ALA A 170 -5.56 -4.84 12.34
C ALA A 170 -4.65 -4.61 13.55
N ARG A 171 -4.72 -3.45 14.20
CA ARG A 171 -3.90 -3.13 15.38
C ARG A 171 -4.08 -4.11 16.52
N ASN A 172 -5.31 -4.58 16.77
CA ASN A 172 -5.58 -5.58 17.80
C ASN A 172 -4.85 -6.91 17.54
N GLN A 173 -4.62 -7.27 16.27
CA GLN A 173 -3.91 -8.48 15.86
C GLN A 173 -2.39 -8.28 15.71
N LEU A 174 -1.94 -7.03 15.51
CA LEU A 174 -0.56 -6.63 15.20
C LEU A 174 -0.02 -5.66 16.26
N LYS A 175 -0.14 -6.03 17.54
CA LYS A 175 0.12 -5.12 18.68
C LYS A 175 1.55 -4.58 18.71
N ASP A 176 2.53 -5.42 18.37
CA ASP A 176 3.97 -5.16 18.40
C ASP A 176 4.55 -4.80 17.02
N LYS A 177 3.73 -4.79 15.97
CA LYS A 177 4.18 -4.56 14.59
C LYS A 177 3.92 -3.12 14.15
N LYS A 178 4.74 -2.62 13.22
CA LYS A 178 4.50 -1.34 12.56
C LYS A 178 3.37 -1.48 11.54
N ILE A 179 2.48 -0.49 11.51
CA ILE A 179 1.37 -0.43 10.56
C ILE A 179 1.46 0.84 9.71
N HIS A 180 1.55 0.65 8.40
CA HIS A 180 1.33 1.66 7.38
C HIS A 180 -0.12 1.61 6.88
N VAL A 181 -0.73 2.74 6.59
CA VAL A 181 -2.04 2.79 5.91
C VAL A 181 -1.93 3.50 4.58
N PHE A 182 -2.21 2.77 3.49
CA PHE A 182 -2.13 3.34 2.15
C PHE A 182 -3.27 4.33 1.88
N GLY A 183 -2.93 5.44 1.22
CA GLY A 183 -3.90 6.38 0.64
C GLY A 183 -4.88 6.99 1.65
N LEU A 184 -4.49 7.21 2.90
CA LEU A 184 -5.38 7.65 3.96
C LEU A 184 -5.96 9.05 3.70
N LYS A 185 -7.24 9.28 4.03
CA LYS A 185 -7.82 10.65 4.04
C LYS A 185 -7.41 11.39 5.31
N LEU A 186 -6.94 12.63 5.18
CA LEU A 186 -6.38 13.40 6.30
C LEU A 186 -7.37 13.65 7.44
N ASN A 187 -8.67 13.74 7.15
CA ASN A 187 -9.71 13.86 8.17
C ASN A 187 -9.85 12.59 9.04
N VAL A 188 -9.54 11.41 8.50
CA VAL A 188 -9.57 10.13 9.22
C VAL A 188 -8.39 10.00 10.18
N LEU A 189 -7.25 10.63 9.85
CA LEU A 189 -6.02 10.54 10.67
C LEU A 189 -6.28 10.93 12.13
N LYS A 190 -7.11 11.95 12.38
CA LYS A 190 -7.49 12.39 13.74
C LYS A 190 -8.07 11.26 14.60
N LYS A 191 -8.67 10.24 13.99
CA LYS A 191 -9.30 9.12 14.67
C LYS A 191 -8.38 7.90 14.82
N ILE A 192 -7.39 7.74 13.94
CA ILE A 192 -6.55 6.54 13.89
C ILE A 192 -5.06 6.78 14.18
N PHE A 193 -4.63 8.01 14.44
CA PHE A 193 -3.19 8.35 14.58
C PHE A 193 -2.47 7.59 15.70
N THR A 194 -3.18 7.11 16.72
CA THR A 194 -2.62 6.28 17.81
C THR A 194 -2.58 4.80 17.47
N LEU A 195 -3.19 4.39 16.35
CA LEU A 195 -3.31 3.00 15.93
C LEU A 195 -2.32 2.64 14.82
N ILE A 196 -1.59 3.61 14.28
CA ILE A 196 -0.73 3.43 13.09
C ILE A 196 0.62 4.11 13.31
N ASP A 197 1.62 3.64 12.58
CA ASP A 197 3.00 4.14 12.66
C ASP A 197 3.35 5.04 11.47
N SER A 198 2.65 4.83 10.36
CA SER A 198 2.79 5.63 9.16
C SER A 198 1.54 5.59 8.28
N PHE A 199 1.47 6.53 7.35
CA PHE A 199 0.46 6.57 6.30
C PHE A 199 1.02 7.32 5.09
N ASP A 200 0.39 7.17 3.93
CA ASP A 200 0.64 8.05 2.80
C ASP A 200 -0.63 8.77 2.35
N SER A 201 -0.44 9.84 1.58
CA SER A 201 -1.50 10.52 0.87
C SER A 201 -0.93 11.41 -0.22
N MET A 202 -1.39 11.16 -1.44
CA MET A 202 -1.16 12.03 -2.60
C MET A 202 -2.30 13.03 -2.83
N ALA A 203 -3.17 13.26 -1.84
CA ALA A 203 -4.36 14.10 -2.01
C ALA A 203 -4.05 15.56 -2.40
N TRP A 204 -2.86 16.07 -2.05
CA TRP A 204 -2.38 17.40 -2.45
C TRP A 204 -2.00 17.49 -3.94
N THR A 205 -1.80 16.36 -4.62
CA THR A 205 -1.58 16.31 -6.08
C THR A 205 -2.87 16.33 -6.88
N ARG A 206 -4.03 16.21 -6.22
CA ARG A 206 -5.29 16.36 -6.92
C ARG A 206 -5.34 17.77 -7.50
N PRO A 207 -5.72 17.92 -8.77
CA PRO A 207 -6.08 19.22 -9.28
C PRO A 207 -7.26 19.71 -8.44
N VAL A 208 -7.03 20.72 -7.60
CA VAL A 208 -8.07 21.72 -7.32
C VAL A 208 -8.40 22.49 -8.62
N ASP A 209 -7.52 22.39 -9.63
CA ASP A 209 -7.64 22.95 -10.96
C ASP A 209 -7.08 21.99 -12.03
N THR A 210 -7.91 21.66 -13.03
CA THR A 210 -7.61 20.80 -14.18
C THR A 210 -6.40 21.25 -15.02
N SER A 211 -5.93 22.48 -14.85
CA SER A 211 -4.74 23.03 -15.52
C SER A 211 -3.42 22.36 -15.11
N LEU A 212 -3.36 21.70 -13.94
CA LEU A 212 -2.11 21.17 -13.36
C LEU A 212 -1.63 19.83 -13.96
N ASN A 213 -2.44 19.17 -14.81
CA ASN A 213 -2.13 17.92 -15.51
C ASN A 213 -1.42 16.83 -14.67
N ALA A 214 -1.72 16.77 -13.36
CA ALA A 214 -1.15 15.82 -12.40
C ALA A 214 -2.28 14.99 -11.79
N ASN A 215 -2.24 13.66 -11.93
CA ASN A 215 -3.30 12.78 -11.44
C ASN A 215 -2.73 11.47 -10.85
N TYR A 216 -1.94 11.60 -9.78
CA TYR A 216 -1.26 10.46 -9.13
C TYR A 216 -2.04 9.88 -7.94
N SER A 217 -3.33 10.23 -7.79
CA SER A 217 -4.11 9.84 -6.60
C SER A 217 -5.02 8.65 -6.89
N CYS A 218 -5.01 7.64 -6.01
CA CYS A 218 -6.02 6.55 -5.94
C CYS A 218 -7.46 7.05 -5.73
N LYS A 219 -7.62 8.35 -5.55
CA LYS A 219 -8.79 9.01 -5.01
C LYS A 219 -9.54 9.83 -6.07
N THR A 220 -9.12 9.78 -7.33
CA THR A 220 -9.72 10.51 -8.46
C THR A 220 -10.82 9.69 -9.13
N ASN A 221 -11.94 10.34 -9.49
CA ASN A 221 -13.13 9.69 -10.08
C ASN A 221 -13.06 9.53 -11.61
N LYS A 222 -12.11 10.18 -12.28
CA LYS A 222 -11.93 10.03 -13.73
C LYS A 222 -11.06 8.80 -14.01
N VAL A 223 -11.64 7.81 -14.68
CA VAL A 223 -10.93 6.73 -15.35
C VAL A 223 -10.29 7.34 -16.60
N PHE A 224 -8.99 7.13 -16.82
CA PHE A 224 -8.33 7.45 -18.09
C PHE A 224 -8.63 6.36 -19.11
#